data_AF-A0A420D9N1-F1
#
_entry.id   AF-A0A420D9N1-F1
#
_cell.length_a   1.000
_cell.length_b   1.000
_cell.length_c   1.000
_cell.angle_alpha   90.00
_cell.angle_beta   90.00
_cell.angle_gamma   90.00
#
_symmetry.space_group_name_H-M   'P 1'
#
loop_
_entity.id
_entity.type
_entity.pdbx_description
1 polymer ?
#
loop_
_entity_poly.entity_id
_entity_poly.type
_entity_poly.pdbx_seq_one_letter_code
_entity_poly.pdbx_strand_id
1 'polypeptide(L)'
;MKKLGEYRKLLGVDKSATLKDLKNIYRNTMKDTHPDKFINDEAGKLEAEEKSKSVIEAYHFLVSINEETQEKYKEEYTETITNSIIQDFYLEKSILTVQHLNGKSFEYLGVPRNTYIKMVNSDSPSRFARRHIYGNFIYRKSGEAMAD
;
A
#
# COMPACT_ATOMS: atom_id res chain seq x y z
N MET A 1 -8.06 -7.33 3.53
CA MET A 1 -9.03 -6.43 2.87
C MET A 1 -9.79 -5.50 3.81
N LYS A 2 -10.04 -5.86 5.09
CA LYS A 2 -10.67 -4.95 6.07
C LYS A 2 -9.95 -3.60 6.21
N LYS A 3 -8.61 -3.61 6.30
CA LYS A 3 -7.76 -2.40 6.34
C LYS A 3 -8.00 -1.40 5.19
N LEU A 4 -8.23 -1.86 3.97
CA LEU A 4 -8.46 -0.96 2.83
C LEU A 4 -9.78 -0.20 2.98
N GLY A 5 -10.84 -0.88 3.42
CA GLY A 5 -12.11 -0.24 3.72
C GLY A 5 -12.03 0.71 4.91
N GLU A 6 -11.27 0.33 5.94
CA GLU A 6 -11.02 1.15 7.12
C GLU A 6 -10.28 2.45 6.78
N TYR A 7 -9.21 2.40 5.97
CA TYR A 7 -8.49 3.62 5.55
C TYR A 7 -9.34 4.53 4.68
N ARG A 8 -10.13 3.97 3.76
CA ARG A 8 -11.09 4.75 2.96
C ARG A 8 -12.11 5.45 3.85
N LYS A 9 -12.69 4.73 4.80
CA LYS A 9 -13.62 5.28 5.78
C LYS A 9 -12.97 6.34 6.67
N LEU A 10 -11.73 6.11 7.11
CA LEU A 10 -10.98 7.05 7.96
C LEU A 10 -10.73 8.39 7.26
N LEU A 11 -10.40 8.36 5.97
CA LEU A 11 -10.17 9.57 5.19
C LEU A 11 -11.46 10.14 4.56
N GLY A 12 -12.60 9.46 4.69
CA GLY A 12 -13.86 9.89 4.08
C GLY A 12 -13.85 9.83 2.55
N VAL A 13 -13.14 8.87 1.97
CA VAL A 13 -12.97 8.72 0.51
C VAL A 13 -13.49 7.37 0.00
N ASP A 14 -13.79 7.31 -1.28
CA ASP A 14 -14.18 6.07 -1.96
C ASP A 14 -13.04 5.49 -2.82
N LYS A 15 -13.37 4.62 -3.78
CA LYS A 15 -12.41 3.99 -4.69
C LYS A 15 -11.88 4.94 -5.78
N SER A 16 -12.65 5.97 -6.12
CA SER A 16 -12.39 6.93 -7.19
C SER A 16 -11.60 8.17 -6.75
N ALA A 17 -11.27 8.26 -5.45
CA ALA A 17 -10.49 9.38 -4.93
C ALA A 17 -9.15 9.53 -5.67
N THR A 18 -8.90 10.75 -6.14
CA THR A 18 -7.70 11.11 -6.87
C THR A 18 -6.52 11.32 -5.92
N LEU A 19 -5.29 11.36 -6.45
CA LEU A 19 -4.13 11.75 -5.62
C LEU A 19 -4.29 13.16 -5.06
N LYS A 20 -4.95 14.05 -5.80
CA LYS A 20 -5.25 15.41 -5.34
C LYS A 20 -6.16 15.41 -4.11
N ASP A 21 -7.20 14.58 -4.11
CA ASP A 21 -8.12 14.47 -2.96
C ASP A 21 -7.39 13.96 -1.72
N LEU A 22 -6.60 12.90 -1.88
CA LEU A 22 -5.80 12.32 -0.81
C LEU A 22 -4.79 13.34 -0.24
N LYS A 23 -4.10 14.09 -1.11
CA LYS A 23 -3.16 15.16 -0.69
C LYS A 23 -3.87 16.29 0.05
N ASN A 24 -5.06 16.67 -0.38
CA ASN A 24 -5.84 17.73 0.29
C ASN A 24 -6.27 17.28 1.69
N ILE A 25 -6.76 16.05 1.84
CA ILE A 25 -7.16 15.48 3.14
C ILE A 25 -5.96 15.43 4.09
N TYR A 26 -4.81 14.95 3.60
CA TYR A 26 -3.57 14.91 4.36
C TYR A 26 -3.18 16.29 4.87
N ARG A 27 -3.08 17.29 3.98
CA ARG A 27 -2.68 18.67 4.33
C ARG A 27 -3.64 19.32 5.33
N ASN A 28 -4.95 19.11 5.16
CA ASN A 28 -5.95 19.66 6.08
C ASN A 28 -5.85 19.01 7.45
N THR A 29 -5.68 17.68 7.50
CA THR A 29 -5.49 16.97 8.77
C THR A 29 -4.26 17.45 9.50
N MET A 30 -3.11 17.60 8.82
CA MET A 30 -1.88 18.09 9.46
C MET A 30 -2.03 19.51 10.02
N LYS A 31 -2.81 20.37 9.36
CA LYS A 31 -3.17 21.69 9.90
C LYS A 31 -4.06 21.59 11.12
N ASP A 32 -4.96 20.62 11.17
CA ASP A 32 -5.92 20.43 12.27
C ASP A 32 -5.31 19.77 13.50
N THR A 33 -4.30 18.94 13.30
CA THR A 33 -3.57 18.24 14.37
C THR A 33 -2.25 18.92 14.75
N HIS A 34 -2.01 20.16 14.29
CA HIS A 34 -0.77 20.88 14.58
C HIS A 34 -0.66 21.18 16.09
N PRO A 35 0.49 20.94 16.75
CA PRO A 35 0.65 21.12 18.20
C PRO A 35 0.32 22.54 18.68
N ASP A 36 0.58 23.57 17.86
CA ASP A 36 0.24 24.97 18.19
C ASP A 36 -1.26 25.22 18.45
N LYS A 37 -2.15 24.31 18.01
CA LYS A 37 -3.58 24.41 18.28
C LYS A 37 -3.98 23.93 19.69
N PHE A 38 -3.09 23.27 20.41
CA PHE A 38 -3.38 22.57 21.69
C PHE A 38 -2.53 23.12 22.85
N ILE A 39 -2.37 24.43 22.93
CA ILE A 39 -1.62 25.09 24.01
C ILE A 39 -2.35 24.88 25.34
N ASN A 40 -1.66 24.32 26.34
CA ASN A 40 -2.21 23.94 27.65
C ASN A 40 -3.31 22.86 27.62
N ASP A 41 -3.40 22.10 26.52
CA ASP A 41 -4.33 20.97 26.39
C ASP A 41 -3.57 19.69 26.05
N GLU A 42 -3.06 19.01 27.07
CA GLU A 42 -2.30 17.77 26.89
C GLU A 42 -3.16 16.62 26.35
N ALA A 43 -4.44 16.57 26.74
CA ALA A 43 -5.37 15.55 26.27
C ALA A 43 -5.66 15.74 24.77
N GLY A 44 -5.99 16.95 24.34
CA GLY A 44 -6.22 17.27 22.94
C GLY A 44 -4.96 17.08 22.08
N LYS A 45 -3.78 17.37 22.61
CA LYS A 45 -2.51 17.10 21.93
C LYS A 45 -2.30 15.60 21.67
N LEU A 46 -2.56 14.75 22.65
CA LEU A 46 -2.42 13.30 22.53
C LEU A 46 -3.42 12.72 21.52
N GLU A 47 -4.69 13.15 21.59
CA GLU A 47 -5.71 12.75 20.61
C GLU A 47 -5.35 13.22 19.18
N ALA A 48 -4.82 14.43 19.03
CA ALA A 48 -4.36 14.96 17.75
C ALA A 48 -3.18 14.14 17.18
N GLU A 49 -2.25 13.73 18.02
CA GLU A 49 -1.11 12.88 17.63
C GLU A 49 -1.59 11.51 17.13
N GLU A 50 -2.44 10.82 17.88
CA GLU A 50 -3.00 9.52 17.48
C GLU A 50 -3.80 9.61 16.17
N LYS A 51 -4.60 10.66 16.01
CA LYS A 51 -5.35 10.93 14.78
C LYS A 51 -4.42 11.17 13.60
N SER A 52 -3.41 12.02 13.78
CA SER A 52 -2.46 12.37 12.72
C SER A 52 -1.71 11.14 12.23
N LYS A 53 -1.23 10.28 13.15
CA LYS A 53 -0.55 9.02 12.84
C LYS A 53 -1.42 8.08 12.00
N SER A 54 -2.67 7.92 12.40
CA SER A 54 -3.62 7.05 11.69
C SER A 54 -3.92 7.58 10.28
N VAL A 55 -4.05 8.91 10.13
CA VAL A 55 -4.27 9.55 8.82
C VAL A 55 -3.02 9.45 7.93
N ILE A 56 -1.82 9.66 8.48
CA ILE A 56 -0.54 9.50 7.75
C ILE A 56 -0.44 8.08 7.17
N GLU A 57 -0.69 7.05 8.00
CA GLU A 57 -0.64 5.65 7.56
C GLU A 57 -1.66 5.38 6.45
N ALA A 58 -2.90 5.81 6.64
CA ALA A 58 -3.97 5.64 5.64
C ALA A 58 -3.67 6.38 4.33
N TYR A 59 -3.14 7.59 4.41
CA TYR A 59 -2.76 8.42 3.26
C TYR A 59 -1.70 7.72 2.43
N HIS A 60 -0.54 7.37 3.01
CA HIS A 60 0.54 6.72 2.26
C HIS A 60 0.10 5.38 1.69
N PHE A 61 -0.71 4.61 2.43
CA PHE A 61 -1.27 3.37 1.92
C PHE A 61 -2.16 3.58 0.70
N LEU A 62 -3.13 4.50 0.77
CA LEU A 62 -4.06 4.73 -0.34
C LEU A 62 -3.37 5.36 -1.55
N VAL A 63 -2.41 6.25 -1.34
CA VAL A 63 -1.55 6.79 -2.41
C VAL A 63 -0.79 5.65 -3.09
N SER A 64 -0.17 4.74 -2.34
CA SER A 64 0.65 3.65 -2.91
C SER A 64 -0.11 2.67 -3.82
N ILE A 65 -1.44 2.55 -3.65
CA ILE A 65 -2.29 1.66 -4.46
C ILE A 65 -3.17 2.42 -5.47
N ASN A 66 -3.07 3.76 -5.52
CA ASN A 66 -3.90 4.58 -6.39
C ASN A 66 -3.52 4.37 -7.86
N GLU A 67 -4.50 4.42 -8.76
CA GLU A 67 -4.32 4.18 -10.20
C GLU A 67 -3.30 5.15 -10.83
N GLU A 68 -3.32 6.43 -10.46
CA GLU A 68 -2.34 7.42 -10.95
C GLU A 68 -0.91 7.05 -10.53
N THR A 69 -0.75 6.48 -9.32
CA THR A 69 0.54 5.99 -8.83
C THR A 69 0.95 4.74 -9.60
N GLN A 70 0.02 3.82 -9.84
CA GLN A 70 0.29 2.59 -10.59
C GLN A 70 0.72 2.89 -12.03
N GLU A 71 0.06 3.83 -12.71
CA GLU A 71 0.39 4.19 -14.08
C GLU A 71 1.83 4.75 -14.17
N LYS A 72 2.26 5.55 -13.18
CA LYS A 72 3.64 6.07 -13.12
C LYS A 72 4.70 4.95 -13.06
N TYR A 73 4.41 3.84 -12.40
CA TYR A 73 5.35 2.72 -12.23
C TYR A 73 5.08 1.53 -13.15
N LYS A 74 4.12 1.65 -14.07
CA LYS A 74 3.64 0.54 -14.90
C LYS A 74 4.71 -0.08 -15.77
N GLU A 75 5.59 0.74 -16.36
CA GLU A 75 6.71 0.26 -17.16
C GLU A 75 7.69 -0.56 -16.31
N GLU A 76 8.14 -0.02 -15.16
CA GLU A 76 9.03 -0.71 -14.22
C GLU A 76 8.40 -2.02 -13.69
N TYR A 77 7.11 -1.98 -13.37
CA TYR A 77 6.37 -3.14 -12.92
C TYR A 77 6.33 -4.22 -14.00
N THR A 78 5.88 -3.86 -15.21
CA THR A 78 5.73 -4.79 -16.35
C THR A 78 7.07 -5.42 -16.72
N GLU A 79 8.13 -4.62 -16.80
CA GLU A 79 9.49 -5.10 -17.06
C GLU A 79 9.93 -6.11 -16.00
N THR A 80 9.72 -5.80 -14.72
CA THR A 80 10.13 -6.67 -13.62
C THR A 80 9.38 -7.99 -13.61
N ILE A 81 8.05 -7.98 -13.72
CA ILE A 81 7.25 -9.23 -13.66
C ILE A 81 7.40 -10.12 -14.90
N THR A 82 7.81 -9.52 -16.01
CA THR A 82 8.08 -10.24 -17.27
C THR A 82 9.46 -10.89 -17.21
N ASN A 83 10.50 -10.08 -16.94
CA ASN A 83 11.89 -10.43 -17.21
C ASN A 83 12.69 -10.84 -15.98
N SER A 84 12.26 -10.49 -14.76
CA SER A 84 12.98 -10.84 -13.53
C SER A 84 12.33 -11.99 -12.80
N ILE A 85 13.11 -13.03 -12.47
CA ILE A 85 12.64 -14.15 -11.66
C ILE A 85 12.51 -13.73 -10.18
N ILE A 86 11.61 -14.42 -9.48
CA ILE A 86 11.42 -14.25 -8.03
C ILE A 86 12.65 -14.76 -7.30
N GLN A 87 13.24 -13.91 -6.47
CA GLN A 87 14.31 -14.23 -5.53
C GLN A 87 13.74 -14.83 -4.24
N ASP A 88 12.75 -14.16 -3.65
CA ASP A 88 12.12 -14.57 -2.39
C ASP A 88 10.69 -14.04 -2.32
N PHE A 89 9.86 -14.67 -1.49
CA PHE A 89 8.49 -14.22 -1.24
C PHE A 89 7.94 -14.74 0.09
N TYR A 90 7.10 -13.94 0.72
CA TYR A 90 6.44 -14.30 1.98
C TYR A 90 5.05 -13.68 2.10
N LEU A 91 4.19 -14.28 2.93
CA LEU A 91 2.84 -13.78 3.20
C LEU A 91 2.73 -13.32 4.65
N GLU A 92 2.41 -12.04 4.86
CA GLU A 92 2.08 -11.49 6.19
C GLU A 92 0.75 -10.75 6.13
N LYS A 93 -0.18 -11.00 7.07
CA LYS A 93 -1.46 -10.28 7.18
C LYS A 93 -2.24 -10.17 5.85
N SER A 94 -2.22 -11.25 5.06
CA SER A 94 -2.81 -11.32 3.71
C SER A 94 -2.19 -10.38 2.67
N ILE A 95 -0.95 -9.94 2.88
CA ILE A 95 -0.12 -9.21 1.92
C ILE A 95 1.00 -10.16 1.51
N LEU A 96 1.06 -10.49 0.22
CA LEU A 96 2.15 -11.28 -0.35
C LEU A 96 3.22 -10.31 -0.83
N THR A 97 4.40 -10.38 -0.24
CA THR A 97 5.57 -9.64 -0.70
C THR A 97 6.37 -10.54 -1.64
N VAL A 98 6.69 -10.05 -2.82
CA VAL A 98 7.52 -10.74 -3.83
C VAL A 98 8.74 -9.88 -4.12
N GLN A 99 9.92 -10.45 -3.91
CA GLN A 99 11.21 -9.83 -4.18
C GLN A 99 11.78 -10.45 -5.45
N HIS A 100 12.22 -9.62 -6.39
CA HIS A 100 12.79 -10.04 -7.67
C HIS A 100 14.31 -9.86 -7.67
N LEU A 101 15.02 -10.67 -8.47
CA LEU A 101 16.49 -10.62 -8.54
C LEU A 101 17.05 -9.27 -9.03
N ASN A 102 16.25 -8.44 -9.70
CA ASN A 102 16.64 -7.08 -10.07
C ASN A 102 16.58 -6.08 -8.90
N GLY A 103 16.35 -6.56 -7.67
CA GLY A 103 16.28 -5.76 -6.44
C GLY A 103 14.95 -5.05 -6.23
N LYS A 104 13.95 -5.26 -7.11
CA LYS A 104 12.62 -4.67 -6.99
C LYS A 104 11.70 -5.59 -6.22
N SER A 105 10.81 -5.01 -5.42
CA SER A 105 9.86 -5.74 -4.59
C SER A 105 8.47 -5.17 -4.71
N PHE A 106 7.46 -6.04 -4.78
CA PHE A 106 6.05 -5.66 -4.89
C PHE A 106 5.23 -6.41 -3.85
N GLU A 107 4.22 -5.72 -3.33
CA GLU A 107 3.25 -6.26 -2.40
C GLU A 107 1.91 -6.47 -3.10
N TYR A 108 1.28 -7.61 -2.87
CA TYR A 108 -0.03 -7.98 -3.41
C TYR A 108 -1.03 -8.16 -2.28
N LEU A 109 -2.08 -7.35 -2.31
CA LEU A 109 -3.01 -7.20 -1.20
C LEU A 109 -4.15 -8.20 -1.30
N GLY A 110 -4.50 -8.78 -0.16
CA GLY A 110 -5.65 -9.69 -0.04
C GLY A 110 -5.42 -11.07 -0.63
N VAL A 111 -4.17 -11.49 -0.81
CA VAL A 111 -3.84 -12.82 -1.32
C VAL A 111 -4.31 -13.88 -0.31
N PRO A 112 -5.19 -14.83 -0.71
CA PRO A 112 -5.64 -15.88 0.16
C PRO A 112 -4.50 -16.81 0.58
N ARG A 113 -4.52 -17.28 1.83
CA ARG A 113 -3.49 -18.22 2.35
C ARG A 113 -3.35 -19.47 1.48
N ASN A 114 -4.46 -20.01 0.97
CA ASN A 114 -4.44 -21.18 0.08
C ASN A 114 -3.72 -20.90 -1.25
N THR A 115 -3.83 -19.68 -1.80
CA THR A 115 -3.09 -19.28 -3.00
C THR A 115 -1.59 -19.24 -2.71
N TYR A 116 -1.18 -18.68 -1.56
CA TYR A 116 0.21 -18.67 -1.13
C TYR A 116 0.78 -20.08 -0.93
N ILE A 117 0.06 -20.99 -0.26
CA ILE A 117 0.50 -22.39 -0.09
C ILE A 117 0.71 -23.08 -1.45
N LYS A 118 -0.17 -22.83 -2.43
CA LYS A 118 -0.01 -23.35 -3.79
C LYS A 118 1.21 -22.77 -4.49
N MET A 119 1.53 -21.49 -4.26
CA MET A 119 2.73 -20.85 -4.79
C MET A 119 4.00 -21.48 -4.22
N VAL A 120 4.06 -21.68 -2.89
CA VAL A 120 5.19 -22.32 -2.19
C VAL A 120 5.45 -23.73 -2.72
N ASN A 121 4.40 -24.51 -2.97
CA ASN A 121 4.52 -25.89 -3.45
C ASN A 121 4.57 -26.02 -4.98
N SER A 122 4.66 -24.92 -5.73
CA SER A 122 4.71 -24.97 -7.20
C SER A 122 6.13 -25.22 -7.71
N ASP A 123 6.25 -25.91 -8.85
CA ASP A 123 7.55 -26.16 -9.50
C ASP A 123 8.31 -24.86 -9.85
N SER A 124 7.59 -23.75 -10.00
CA SER A 124 8.17 -22.44 -10.28
C SER A 124 7.27 -21.34 -9.71
N PRO A 125 7.67 -20.71 -8.59
CA PRO A 125 6.96 -19.56 -8.04
C PRO A 125 6.79 -18.43 -9.06
N SER A 126 7.79 -18.22 -9.93
CA SER A 126 7.72 -17.21 -11.00
C SER A 126 6.64 -17.52 -12.04
N ARG A 127 6.50 -18.78 -12.49
CA ARG A 127 5.38 -19.16 -13.39
C ARG A 127 4.04 -19.09 -12.68
N PHE A 128 3.99 -19.51 -11.41
CA PHE A 128 2.77 -19.44 -10.60
C PHE A 128 2.30 -18.00 -10.46
N ALA A 129 3.20 -17.07 -10.12
CA ALA A 129 2.88 -15.67 -9.93
C ALA A 129 2.34 -15.01 -11.21
N ARG A 130 2.94 -15.28 -12.38
CA ARG A 130 2.43 -14.77 -13.67
C ARG A 130 1.00 -15.23 -13.99
N ARG A 131 0.60 -16.41 -13.53
CA ARG A 131 -0.72 -16.99 -13.83
C ARG A 131 -1.77 -16.62 -12.79
N HIS A 132 -1.37 -16.46 -11.54
CA HIS A 132 -2.30 -16.44 -10.41
C HIS A 132 -2.19 -15.21 -9.52
N ILE A 133 -1.08 -14.46 -9.57
CA ILE A 133 -0.85 -13.30 -8.71
C ILE A 133 -0.89 -12.00 -9.51
N TYR A 134 -0.04 -11.87 -10.53
CA TYR A 134 0.09 -10.64 -11.30
C TYR A 134 -1.20 -10.33 -12.06
N GLY A 135 -1.66 -9.08 -11.98
CA GLY A 135 -2.93 -8.63 -12.57
C GLY A 135 -4.21 -9.08 -11.83
N ASN A 136 -4.13 -10.01 -10.88
CA ASN A 136 -5.30 -10.53 -10.16
C ASN A 136 -5.53 -9.88 -8.79
N PHE A 137 -4.54 -9.14 -8.28
CA PHE A 137 -4.60 -8.49 -6.97
C PHE A 137 -4.21 -7.03 -7.09
N ILE A 138 -4.80 -6.19 -6.21
CA ILE A 138 -4.29 -4.83 -5.97
C ILE A 138 -2.85 -4.99 -5.52
N TYR A 139 -1.94 -4.25 -6.14
CA TYR A 139 -0.52 -4.30 -5.82
C TYR A 139 0.03 -2.90 -5.55
N ARG A 140 1.21 -2.86 -4.96
CA ARG A 140 2.02 -1.66 -4.80
C ARG A 140 3.49 -2.00 -4.79
N LYS A 141 4.33 -1.00 -5.04
CA LYS A 141 5.78 -1.13 -4.86
C LYS A 141 6.11 -1.15 -3.37
N SER A 142 7.01 -2.04 -2.98
CA SER A 142 7.46 -2.22 -1.59
C SER A 142 8.60 -1.26 -1.28
N GLY A 143 8.65 -0.76 -0.03
CA GLY A 143 9.82 -0.06 0.51
C GLY A 143 10.06 1.36 0.00
N GLU A 144 9.25 1.87 -0.93
CA GLU A 144 9.34 3.26 -1.36
C GLU A 144 8.44 4.10 -0.45
N ALA A 145 9.04 4.98 0.37
CA ALA A 145 8.28 6.03 1.03
C ALA A 145 7.66 6.89 -0.08
N MET A 146 6.33 6.98 -0.12
CA MET A 146 5.65 7.83 -1.09
C MET A 146 6.08 9.27 -0.81
N ALA A 147 6.94 9.83 -1.67
CA ALA A 147 7.39 11.21 -1.54
C ALA A 147 6.18 12.17 -1.63
N ASP A 148 6.14 13.14 -0.71
CA ASP A 148 5.05 14.11 -0.55
C ASP A 148 4.84 15.02 -1.78
#